data_AF-A0A7W1FYR7-F1
#
_entry.id   AF-A0A7W1FYR7-F1
#
_cell.length_a   1.000
_cell.length_b   1.000
_cell.length_c   1.000
_cell.angle_alpha   90.00
_cell.angle_beta   90.00
_cell.angle_gamma   90.00
#
_symmetry.space_group_name_H-M   'P 1'
#
loop_
_entity.id
_entity.type
_entity.pdbx_description
1 polymer ?
#
loop_
_entity_poly.entity_id
_entity_poly.type
_entity_poly.pdbx_seq_one_letter_code
_entity_poly.pdbx_strand_id
1 'polypeptide(L)'
;MNFRYAYIFIFFCSFLNAQVKLKTLLLFRIEEATKNGEDVTKTFIDQKAYTVFYKNLQDNSLLMANVWQENKSQSYGGLQTNNVLIFNKPYKSSKAQRSYYIWDYINTYNDTTGIAFLELIQIQKQAGIYYILKMDAGELGFYTFKGYLDPTQSDFISESNK
;
A
#
# COMPACT_ATOMS: atom_id res chain seq x y z
N MET A 1 -37.66 -21.26 -54.03
CA MET A 1 -38.25 -21.55 -52.71
C MET A 1 -37.23 -22.37 -51.92
N ASN A 2 -36.77 -21.82 -50.80
CA ASN A 2 -36.14 -22.47 -49.62
C ASN A 2 -35.03 -21.58 -49.05
N PHE A 3 -35.46 -20.63 -48.22
CA PHE A 3 -34.63 -19.94 -47.24
C PHE A 3 -34.01 -20.95 -46.28
N ARG A 4 -32.70 -20.89 -46.07
CA ARG A 4 -32.05 -21.52 -44.90
C ARG A 4 -31.24 -20.46 -44.18
N TYR A 5 -31.85 -19.89 -43.15
CA TYR A 5 -31.20 -19.04 -42.16
C TYR A 5 -30.29 -19.93 -41.31
N ALA A 6 -28.99 -19.69 -41.33
CA ALA A 6 -28.07 -20.23 -40.34
C ALA A 6 -27.83 -19.15 -39.28
N TYR A 7 -28.28 -19.42 -38.06
CA TYR A 7 -28.11 -18.55 -36.89
C TYR A 7 -26.62 -18.38 -36.56
N ILE A 8 -26.12 -17.16 -36.65
CA ILE A 8 -24.82 -16.77 -36.10
C ILE A 8 -25.03 -16.54 -34.59
N PHE A 9 -24.55 -17.47 -33.78
CA PHE A 9 -24.51 -17.31 -32.32
C PHE A 9 -23.29 -16.46 -31.97
N ILE A 10 -23.44 -15.13 -31.93
CA ILE A 10 -22.42 -14.23 -31.37
C ILE A 10 -22.52 -14.37 -29.85
N PHE A 11 -21.67 -15.21 -29.26
CA PHE A 11 -21.46 -15.24 -27.81
C PHE A 11 -20.66 -13.98 -27.43
N PHE A 12 -21.38 -12.87 -27.24
CA PHE A 12 -20.81 -11.61 -26.74
C PHE A 12 -20.50 -11.80 -25.25
N CYS A 13 -19.37 -12.45 -24.96
CA CYS A 13 -18.86 -12.60 -23.61
C CYS A 13 -18.48 -11.20 -23.12
N SER A 14 -19.44 -10.55 -22.47
CA SER A 14 -19.25 -9.27 -21.82
C SER A 14 -18.39 -9.55 -20.59
N PHE A 15 -17.07 -9.41 -20.72
CA PHE A 15 -16.20 -9.31 -19.55
C PHE A 15 -16.58 -8.01 -18.83
N LEU A 16 -17.54 -8.13 -17.90
CA LEU A 16 -17.76 -7.15 -16.84
C LEU A 16 -16.47 -7.13 -16.01
N ASN A 17 -15.54 -6.25 -16.39
CA ASN A 17 -14.45 -5.86 -15.52
C ASN A 17 -15.11 -5.17 -14.32
N ALA A 18 -15.29 -5.90 -13.21
CA ALA A 18 -15.65 -5.31 -11.94
C ALA A 18 -14.52 -4.33 -11.57
N GLN A 19 -14.73 -3.04 -11.86
CA GLN A 19 -13.78 -2.00 -11.45
C GLN A 19 -13.81 -1.94 -9.92
N VAL A 20 -12.75 -2.42 -9.28
CA VAL A 20 -12.59 -2.31 -7.83
C VAL A 20 -12.50 -0.82 -7.49
N LYS A 21 -13.45 -0.32 -6.72
CA LYS A 21 -13.49 1.09 -6.32
C LYS A 21 -12.58 1.30 -5.12
N LEU A 22 -11.39 1.87 -5.34
CA LEU A 22 -10.41 2.15 -4.30
C LEU A 22 -10.48 3.60 -3.83
N LYS A 23 -10.34 3.82 -2.52
CA LYS A 23 -10.10 5.14 -1.91
C LYS A 23 -8.71 5.17 -1.31
N THR A 24 -7.87 6.11 -1.71
CA THR A 24 -6.57 6.37 -1.08
C THR A 24 -6.78 6.88 0.35
N LEU A 25 -6.12 6.26 1.32
CA LEU A 25 -6.16 6.68 2.71
C LEU A 25 -4.92 7.48 3.09
N LEU A 26 -3.75 6.93 2.76
CA LEU A 26 -2.44 7.46 3.10
C LEU A 26 -1.49 7.21 1.91
N LEU A 27 -0.72 8.21 1.50
CA LEU A 27 0.38 8.06 0.56
C LEU A 27 1.64 8.60 1.22
N PHE A 28 2.69 7.80 1.26
CA PHE A 28 3.94 8.12 1.94
C PHE A 28 5.07 8.20 0.94
N ARG A 29 5.74 9.35 0.90
CA ARG A 29 6.95 9.58 0.09
C ARG A 29 8.17 9.06 0.84
N ILE A 30 8.99 8.25 0.18
CA ILE A 30 10.20 7.67 0.76
C ILE A 30 11.34 8.68 0.62
N GLU A 31 11.94 9.06 1.74
CA GLU A 31 13.13 9.94 1.81
C GLU A 31 14.38 9.19 2.31
N GLU A 32 14.18 8.14 3.11
CA GLU A 32 15.24 7.24 3.58
C GLU A 32 14.76 5.80 3.43
N ALA A 33 15.64 4.91 2.96
CA ALA A 33 15.36 3.48 2.86
C ALA A 33 16.58 2.64 3.27
N THR A 34 16.36 1.64 4.12
CA THR A 34 17.36 0.60 4.39
C THR A 34 16.83 -0.78 4.08
N LYS A 35 17.73 -1.69 3.66
CA LYS A 35 17.48 -3.12 3.48
C LYS A 35 18.53 -3.89 4.27
N ASN A 36 18.10 -4.73 5.22
CA ASN A 36 18.99 -5.46 6.12
C ASN A 36 20.02 -4.57 6.84
N GLY A 37 19.65 -3.31 7.12
CA GLY A 37 20.54 -2.32 7.72
C GLY A 37 21.43 -1.54 6.75
N GLU A 38 21.52 -1.97 5.48
CA GLU A 38 22.27 -1.26 4.44
C GLU A 38 21.43 -0.13 3.83
N ASP A 39 22.07 1.00 3.56
CA ASP A 39 21.42 2.15 2.92
C ASP A 39 21.14 1.87 1.44
N VAL A 40 19.86 1.92 1.07
CA VAL A 40 19.38 1.76 -0.30
C VAL A 40 18.58 2.99 -0.75
N THR A 41 18.69 4.11 -0.04
CA THR A 41 17.90 5.34 -0.24
C THR A 41 17.96 5.83 -1.68
N LYS A 42 19.16 5.87 -2.28
CA LYS A 42 19.33 6.33 -3.66
C LYS A 42 18.47 5.54 -4.65
N THR A 43 18.44 4.21 -4.51
CA THR A 43 17.64 3.33 -5.37
C THR A 43 16.15 3.66 -5.28
N PHE A 44 15.63 3.87 -4.06
CA PHE A 44 14.21 4.19 -3.87
C PHE A 44 13.84 5.58 -4.38
N ILE A 45 14.73 6.58 -4.20
CA ILE A 45 14.54 7.93 -4.73
C ILE A 45 14.57 7.92 -6.27
N ASP A 46 15.55 7.26 -6.88
CA ASP A 46 15.68 7.16 -8.33
C ASP A 46 14.45 6.49 -8.96
N GLN A 47 13.81 5.56 -8.24
CA GLN A 47 12.59 4.88 -8.66
C GLN A 47 11.30 5.67 -8.41
N LYS A 48 11.41 6.86 -7.81
CA LYS A 48 10.29 7.65 -7.27
C LYS A 48 9.34 6.76 -6.46
N ALA A 49 9.93 5.92 -5.62
CA ALA A 49 9.18 4.91 -4.90
C ALA A 49 8.33 5.53 -3.79
N TYR A 50 7.13 4.99 -3.60
CA TYR A 50 6.22 5.41 -2.55
C TYR A 50 5.43 4.24 -2.00
N THR A 51 4.97 4.37 -0.76
CA THR A 51 4.04 3.44 -0.13
C THR A 51 2.66 4.07 -0.05
N VAL A 52 1.62 3.31 -0.36
CA VAL A 52 0.25 3.81 -0.36
C VAL A 52 -0.69 2.80 0.26
N PHE A 53 -1.63 3.30 1.06
CA PHE A 53 -2.68 2.54 1.72
C PHE A 53 -4.02 2.91 1.11
N TYR A 54 -4.83 1.91 0.80
CA TYR A 54 -6.16 2.06 0.21
C TYR A 54 -7.23 1.40 1.06
N LYS A 55 -8.46 1.85 0.88
CA LYS A 55 -9.67 1.13 1.26
C LYS A 55 -10.38 0.67 0.00
N ASN A 56 -10.66 -0.61 -0.11
CA ASN A 56 -11.60 -1.10 -1.10
C ASN A 56 -13.02 -0.73 -0.64
N LEU A 57 -13.73 0.08 -1.41
CA LEU A 57 -15.06 0.57 -1.06
C LEU A 57 -16.16 -0.49 -1.27
N GLN A 58 -15.85 -1.61 -1.93
CA GLN A 58 -16.81 -2.69 -2.15
C GLN A 58 -16.92 -3.61 -0.93
N ASP A 59 -15.79 -4.00 -0.35
CA ASP A 59 -15.73 -4.96 0.78
C ASP A 59 -15.14 -4.36 2.06
N ASN A 60 -14.81 -3.07 2.07
CA ASN A 60 -14.15 -2.35 3.16
C ASN A 60 -12.77 -2.88 3.57
N SER A 61 -12.14 -3.74 2.78
CA SER A 61 -10.79 -4.24 3.06
C SER A 61 -9.74 -3.13 2.98
N LEU A 62 -8.71 -3.25 3.82
CA LEU A 62 -7.52 -2.41 3.75
C LEU A 62 -6.50 -3.07 2.83
N LEU A 63 -5.91 -2.27 1.95
CA LEU A 63 -4.90 -2.69 1.00
C LEU A 63 -3.67 -1.80 1.13
N MET A 64 -2.52 -2.31 0.72
CA MET A 64 -1.27 -1.55 0.60
C MET A 64 -0.58 -1.87 -0.71
N ALA A 65 0.14 -0.88 -1.24
CA ALA A 65 1.11 -1.08 -2.30
C ALA A 65 2.42 -0.34 -2.02
N ASN A 66 3.52 -0.97 -2.42
CA ASN A 66 4.81 -0.31 -2.64
C ASN A 66 4.99 -0.16 -4.14
N VAL A 67 5.06 1.07 -4.62
CA VAL A 67 5.10 1.39 -6.05
C VAL A 67 6.45 1.94 -6.41
N TRP A 68 7.04 1.43 -7.48
CA TRP A 68 8.22 1.99 -8.15
C TRP A 68 7.74 2.60 -9.45
N GLN A 69 7.58 3.92 -9.46
CA GLN A 69 6.93 4.64 -10.55
C GLN A 69 7.75 4.59 -11.84
N GLU A 70 9.08 4.73 -11.76
CA GLU A 70 9.95 4.75 -12.94
C GLU A 70 10.01 3.38 -13.63
N ASN A 71 10.11 2.29 -12.85
CA ASN A 71 10.09 0.93 -13.40
C ASN A 71 8.68 0.38 -13.68
N LYS A 72 7.62 1.16 -13.41
CA LYS A 72 6.21 0.74 -13.58
C LYS A 72 5.89 -0.59 -12.90
N SER A 73 6.50 -0.83 -11.75
CA SER A 73 6.35 -2.06 -10.98
C SER A 73 5.82 -1.77 -9.59
N GLN A 74 5.15 -2.75 -9.00
CA GLN A 74 4.66 -2.63 -7.64
C GLN A 74 4.58 -3.99 -6.95
N SER A 75 4.59 -3.94 -5.62
CA SER A 75 4.11 -5.00 -4.76
C SER A 75 2.80 -4.52 -4.15
N TYR A 76 1.71 -5.27 -4.26
CA TYR A 76 0.40 -4.84 -3.77
C TYR A 76 -0.37 -6.00 -3.14
N GLY A 77 -1.31 -5.69 -2.23
CA GLY A 77 -2.18 -6.72 -1.66
C GLY A 77 -2.87 -6.31 -0.37
N GLY A 78 -3.48 -7.29 0.31
CA GLY A 78 -4.37 -7.10 1.44
C GLY A 78 -3.64 -6.96 2.78
N LEU A 79 -4.14 -6.06 3.64
CA LEU A 79 -3.69 -5.93 5.02
C LEU A 79 -4.68 -6.64 5.95
N GLN A 80 -4.19 -7.61 6.72
CA GLN A 80 -4.99 -8.24 7.76
C GLN A 80 -5.05 -7.31 8.99
N THR A 81 -6.26 -6.86 9.31
CA THR A 81 -6.52 -5.89 10.39
C THR A 81 -6.81 -6.52 11.75
N ASN A 82 -6.89 -7.86 11.82
CA ASN A 82 -7.44 -8.56 12.97
C ASN A 82 -6.52 -8.51 14.21
N ASN A 83 -5.29 -8.00 14.06
CA ASN A 83 -4.27 -7.91 15.11
C ASN A 83 -3.64 -6.50 15.22
N VAL A 84 -4.35 -5.43 14.84
CA VAL A 84 -3.84 -4.06 15.00
C VAL A 84 -3.80 -3.71 16.50
N LEU A 85 -2.65 -3.93 17.13
CA LEU A 85 -2.35 -3.35 18.43
C LEU A 85 -2.04 -1.87 18.22
N ILE A 86 -3.07 -1.01 18.26
CA ILE A 86 -2.87 0.44 18.29
C ILE A 86 -2.27 0.79 19.65
N PHE A 87 -0.95 0.87 19.73
CA PHE A 87 -0.31 1.47 20.88
C PHE A 87 -0.32 2.98 20.69
N ASN A 88 -1.32 3.65 21.27
CA ASN A 88 -1.24 5.08 21.57
C ASN A 88 -0.26 5.27 22.73
N LYS A 89 1.03 5.01 22.50
CA LYS A 89 2.10 5.39 23.42
C LYS A 89 2.95 6.46 22.73
N PRO A 90 3.22 7.62 23.36
CA PRO A 90 4.02 8.66 22.75
C PRO A 90 5.42 8.13 22.44
N TYR A 91 5.80 8.11 21.16
CA TYR A 91 7.17 7.84 20.75
C TYR A 91 8.00 9.07 21.10
N LYS A 92 8.93 8.95 22.08
CA LYS A 92 9.86 10.02 22.47
C LYS A 92 9.20 11.41 22.55
N SER A 93 8.27 11.62 23.48
CA SER A 93 7.55 12.90 23.73
C SER A 93 6.70 13.47 22.57
N SER A 94 6.60 12.78 21.43
CA SER A 94 5.79 13.20 20.28
C SER A 94 4.44 12.49 20.24
N LYS A 95 3.40 13.17 19.72
CA LYS A 95 2.10 12.54 19.39
C LYS A 95 2.34 11.57 18.25
N ALA A 96 2.57 10.31 18.59
CA ALA A 96 2.84 9.25 17.63
C ALA A 96 1.80 8.15 17.74
N GLN A 97 1.40 7.61 16.60
CA GLN A 97 0.56 6.44 16.47
C GLN A 97 1.40 5.30 15.94
N ARG A 98 1.26 4.11 16.54
CA ARG A 98 1.90 2.88 16.07
C ARG A 98 0.84 1.85 15.75
N SER A 99 0.95 1.23 14.59
CA SER A 99 0.05 0.20 14.06
C SER A 99 0.86 -0.97 13.51
N TYR A 100 0.30 -2.17 13.62
CA TYR A 100 0.90 -3.39 13.07
C TYR A 100 -0.05 -4.05 12.08
N TYR A 101 0.51 -4.60 11.01
CA TYR A 101 -0.26 -5.29 9.98
C TYR A 101 0.48 -6.55 9.52
N ILE A 102 -0.29 -7.54 9.07
CA ILE A 102 0.21 -8.62 8.21
C ILE A 102 -0.21 -8.26 6.79
N TRP A 103 0.74 -8.26 5.86
CA TRP A 103 0.53 -7.87 4.47
C TRP A 103 0.74 -9.07 3.55
N ASP A 104 -0.34 -9.53 2.93
CA ASP A 104 -0.31 -10.55 1.89
C ASP A 104 -0.16 -9.84 0.54
N TYR A 105 1.02 -9.94 -0.08
CA TYR A 105 1.37 -9.18 -1.29
C TYR A 105 1.62 -10.07 -2.51
N ILE A 106 1.48 -9.48 -3.69
CA ILE A 106 1.93 -9.99 -4.98
C ILE A 106 2.78 -8.93 -5.68
N ASN A 107 3.86 -9.37 -6.33
CA ASN A 107 4.77 -8.53 -7.10
C ASN A 107 4.39 -8.54 -8.59
N THR A 108 4.34 -7.38 -9.23
CA THR A 108 4.08 -7.31 -10.68
C THR A 108 5.31 -7.62 -11.55
N TYR A 109 6.50 -7.69 -10.97
CA TYR A 109 7.76 -7.86 -11.72
C TYR A 109 8.20 -9.33 -11.83
N ASN A 110 7.61 -10.23 -11.04
CA ASN A 110 7.93 -11.66 -11.06
C ASN A 110 6.77 -12.55 -10.59
N ASP A 111 5.56 -12.00 -10.46
CA ASP A 111 4.33 -12.67 -10.01
C ASP A 111 4.46 -13.44 -8.68
N THR A 112 5.50 -13.14 -7.90
CA THR A 112 5.75 -13.81 -6.62
C THR A 112 4.86 -13.22 -5.56
N THR A 113 4.25 -14.10 -4.77
CA THR A 113 3.47 -13.73 -3.59
C THR A 113 4.27 -13.93 -2.32
N GLY A 114 3.87 -13.24 -1.26
CA GLY A 114 4.48 -13.41 0.05
C GLY A 114 3.68 -12.77 1.16
N ILE A 115 4.15 -12.99 2.38
CA ILE A 115 3.60 -12.41 3.60
C ILE A 115 4.69 -11.55 4.23
N ALA A 116 4.33 -10.33 4.64
CA ALA A 116 5.22 -9.45 5.37
C ALA A 116 4.59 -8.93 6.66
N PHE A 117 5.39 -8.80 7.72
CA PHE A 117 4.97 -8.17 8.97
C PHE A 117 5.37 -6.70 8.95
N LEU A 118 4.39 -5.82 9.17
CA LEU A 118 4.56 -4.38 9.08
C LEU A 118 4.42 -3.73 10.45
N GLU A 119 5.33 -2.80 10.74
CA GLU A 119 5.20 -1.81 11.82
C GLU A 119 5.17 -0.42 11.18
N LEU A 120 4.03 0.25 11.27
CA LEU A 120 3.86 1.65 10.85
C LEU A 120 3.85 2.56 12.07
N ILE A 121 4.75 3.53 12.10
CA ILE A 121 4.82 4.58 13.11
C ILE A 121 4.58 5.91 12.41
N GLN A 122 3.54 6.63 12.81
CA GLN A 122 3.22 7.98 12.32
C GLN A 122 3.49 8.97 13.44
N ILE A 123 4.25 10.02 13.16
CA ILE A 123 4.74 11.02 14.11
C ILE A 123 4.29 12.40 13.66
N GLN A 124 3.48 13.08 14.47
CA GLN A 124 3.09 14.46 14.21
C GLN A 124 4.30 15.39 14.40
N LYS A 125 4.71 16.09 13.33
CA LYS A 125 5.71 17.16 13.35
C LYS A 125 5.10 18.47 12.84
N GLN A 126 5.81 19.59 13.03
CA GLN A 126 5.40 20.89 12.48
C GLN A 126 5.26 20.86 10.95
N ALA A 127 6.12 20.11 10.27
CA ALA A 127 6.12 19.96 8.81
C ALA A 127 5.07 18.97 8.27
N GLY A 128 4.26 18.34 9.14
CA GLY A 128 3.29 17.31 8.76
C GLY A 128 3.54 15.96 9.46
N ILE A 129 2.97 14.89 8.91
CA ILE A 129 3.12 13.55 9.46
C ILE A 129 4.37 12.89 8.90
N TYR A 130 5.38 12.70 9.75
CA TYR A 130 6.55 11.88 9.44
C TYR A 130 6.22 10.42 9.73
N TYR A 131 6.66 9.49 8.88
CA TYR A 131 6.42 8.08 9.10
C TYR A 131 7.71 7.26 9.15
N ILE A 132 7.60 6.12 9.81
CA ILE A 132 8.57 5.02 9.75
C ILE A 132 7.75 3.76 9.48
N LEU A 133 8.01 3.11 8.35
CA LEU A 133 7.46 1.80 8.02
C LEU A 133 8.58 0.78 8.08
N LYS A 134 8.50 -0.17 9.01
CA LYS A 134 9.37 -1.34 9.02
C LYS A 134 8.61 -2.53 8.46
N MET A 135 9.30 -3.32 7.65
CA MET A 135 8.74 -4.47 6.96
C MET A 135 9.70 -5.65 7.10
N ASP A 136 9.24 -6.72 7.72
CA ASP A 136 9.89 -8.03 7.71
C ASP A 136 9.23 -8.88 6.62
N ALA A 137 9.96 -9.13 5.53
CA ALA A 137 9.49 -9.95 4.40
C ALA A 137 10.16 -11.34 4.37
N GLY A 138 10.57 -11.86 5.54
CA GLY A 138 11.23 -13.16 5.67
C GLY A 138 12.55 -13.19 4.90
N GLU A 139 12.69 -14.18 3.99
CA GLU A 139 13.90 -14.36 3.16
C GLU A 139 14.24 -13.15 2.28
N LEU A 140 13.26 -12.28 1.95
CA LEU A 140 13.52 -11.06 1.18
C LEU A 140 14.18 -9.95 2.00
N GLY A 141 14.22 -10.12 3.32
CA GLY A 141 14.90 -9.27 4.28
C GLY A 141 14.00 -8.24 4.98
N PHE A 142 14.67 -7.43 5.80
CA PHE A 142 14.08 -6.37 6.60
C PHE A 142 14.25 -5.03 5.91
N TYR A 143 13.15 -4.32 5.68
CA TYR A 143 13.16 -2.99 5.10
C TYR A 143 12.74 -1.96 6.15
N THR A 144 13.35 -0.79 6.11
CA THR A 144 12.85 0.38 6.84
C THR A 144 12.74 1.54 5.89
N PHE A 145 11.53 2.08 5.74
CA PHE A 145 11.25 3.30 4.98
C PHE A 145 10.91 4.43 5.93
N LYS A 146 11.42 5.62 5.63
CA LYS A 146 11.05 6.84 6.35
C LYS A 146 10.82 7.98 5.37
N GLY A 147 10.03 8.94 5.81
CA GLY A 147 9.73 10.15 5.04
C GLY A 147 8.46 10.79 5.54
N TYR A 148 7.66 11.36 4.63
CA TYR A 148 6.47 12.12 4.99
C TYR A 148 5.24 11.67 4.24
N LEU A 149 4.10 11.78 4.92
CA LEU A 149 2.79 11.71 4.29
C LEU A 149 2.70 12.79 3.21
N ASP A 150 2.22 12.39 2.03
CA ASP A 150 1.92 13.31 0.94
C ASP A 150 0.64 14.10 1.30
N PRO A 151 0.74 15.43 1.43
CA PRO A 151 -0.40 16.27 1.84
C PRO A 151 -1.49 16.34 0.77
N THR A 152 -1.21 15.93 -0.46
CA THR A 152 -2.17 16.02 -1.58
C THR A 152 -3.13 14.82 -1.65
N GLN A 153 -2.89 13.75 -0.89
CA GLN A 153 -3.58 12.46 -1.05
C GLN A 153 -3.97 11.78 0.28
N SER A 154 -4.12 12.54 1.38
CA SER A 154 -4.46 11.98 2.70
C SER A 154 -5.85 12.42 3.21
N ASP A 155 -6.84 11.54 3.08
CA ASP A 155 -8.19 11.76 3.66
C ASP A 155 -8.30 11.27 5.11
N PHE A 156 -7.29 10.56 5.64
CA PHE A 156 -7.37 9.93 6.96
C PHE A 156 -7.36 10.92 8.14
N ILE A 157 -7.04 12.20 7.91
CA ILE A 157 -6.93 13.22 8.97
C ILE A 157 -8.30 13.82 9.36
N SER A 158 -9.37 13.58 8.59
CA SER A 158 -10.67 14.24 8.86
C SER A 158 -11.58 13.54 9.88
N GLU A 159 -11.29 12.30 10.28
CA GLU A 159 -12.21 11.51 11.13
C GLU A 159 -11.80 11.39 12.61
N SER A 160 -10.59 11.81 13.00
CA SER A 160 -10.15 11.77 14.40
C SER A 160 -10.45 13.05 15.21
N ASN A 161 -11.18 14.01 14.62
CA ASN A 161 -11.52 15.31 15.22
C ASN A 161 -13.04 15.59 15.27
N LYS A 162 -13.87 14.55 15.34
CA LYS A 162 -15.30 14.68 15.63
C LYS A 162 -15.67 13.96 16.92
#